data_AF-A0A9P1JXW0-F1
#
_entry.id   AF-A0A9P1JXW0-F1
#
_cell.length_a   1.000
_cell.length_b   1.000
_cell.length_c   1.000
_cell.angle_alpha   90.00
_cell.angle_beta   90.00
_cell.angle_gamma   90.00
#
_symmetry.space_group_name_H-M   'P 1'
#
loop_
_entity.id
_entity.type
_entity.pdbx_description
1 polymer ?
#
loop_
_entity_poly.entity_id
_entity_poly.type
_entity_poly.pdbx_seq_one_letter_code
_entity_poly.pdbx_strand_id
1 'polypeptide(L)'
;MAPAAVGSGSLDDLVEAATGGATRAGLTAALARGTPARVEPLPRHRLHESFEALRDAADRHKLAHGSWPTVFLANIGPVAQHTARATYAKNLFEAGGIQTLGNNGFPDAESVAAAFRASGTRIAVLCGSDALYEAHAAPFAQALKAAGVEHLFLAGNPGDRRADLTAAGIDEFVSVGCDVLSVLRATLARLGVPL
;
A
#
# COMPACT_ATOMS: atom_id res chain seq x y z
N MET A 1 3.56 -44.81 45.66
CA MET A 1 5.03 -44.67 45.67
C MET A 1 5.34 -43.20 45.44
N ALA A 2 6.05 -42.56 46.37
CA ALA A 2 6.46 -41.17 46.24
C ALA A 2 7.43 -41.00 45.06
N PRO A 3 7.40 -39.88 44.31
CA PRO A 3 8.39 -39.63 43.26
C PRO A 3 9.78 -39.53 43.87
N ALA A 4 10.74 -40.28 43.32
CA ALA A 4 12.15 -40.14 43.69
C ALA A 4 12.58 -38.70 43.40
N ALA A 5 13.17 -38.04 44.40
CA ALA A 5 13.66 -36.67 44.27
C ALA A 5 14.86 -36.67 43.32
N VAL A 6 14.75 -35.94 42.21
CA VAL A 6 15.89 -35.69 41.32
C VAL A 6 16.84 -34.74 42.05
N GLY A 7 18.13 -35.08 42.08
CA GLY A 7 19.19 -34.32 42.74
C GLY A 7 19.48 -32.96 42.08
N SER A 8 20.76 -32.60 41.98
CA SER A 8 21.26 -31.31 41.45
C SER A 8 20.77 -30.92 40.05
N GLY A 9 20.12 -31.84 39.33
CA GLY A 9 19.73 -31.69 37.94
C GLY A 9 20.89 -32.02 36.98
N SER A 10 21.90 -32.75 37.47
CA SER A 10 22.96 -33.34 36.65
C SER A 10 22.40 -34.43 35.73
N LEU A 11 23.10 -34.72 34.63
CA LEU A 11 22.75 -35.82 33.73
C LEU A 11 22.78 -37.18 34.44
N ASP A 12 23.70 -37.37 35.39
CA ASP A 12 23.82 -38.62 36.14
C ASP A 12 22.59 -38.88 37.04
N ASP A 13 22.06 -37.83 37.68
CA ASP A 13 20.83 -37.89 38.50
C ASP A 13 19.61 -38.32 37.66
N LEU A 14 19.59 -37.95 36.38
CA LEU A 14 18.52 -38.28 35.44
C LEU A 14 18.61 -39.72 34.95
N VAL A 15 19.83 -40.18 34.67
CA VAL A 15 20.08 -41.57 34.27
C VAL A 15 19.70 -42.52 35.41
N GLU A 16 20.07 -42.19 36.64
CA GLU A 16 19.69 -42.96 37.83
C GLU A 16 18.17 -43.00 38.02
N ALA A 17 17.50 -41.84 37.97
CA ALA A 17 16.04 -41.75 38.11
C ALA A 17 15.29 -42.52 37.00
N ALA A 18 15.75 -42.43 35.75
CA ALA A 18 15.17 -43.17 34.62
C ALA A 18 15.33 -44.69 34.80
N THR A 19 16.51 -45.14 35.22
CA THR A 19 16.81 -46.56 35.47
C THR A 19 15.99 -47.11 36.65
N GLY A 20 15.68 -46.27 37.63
CA GLY A 20 14.76 -46.56 38.74
C GLY A 20 13.27 -46.57 38.37
N GLY A 21 12.93 -46.41 37.09
CA GLY A 21 11.55 -46.47 36.60
C GLY A 21 10.79 -45.14 36.57
N ALA A 22 11.49 -44.00 36.71
CA ALA A 22 10.85 -42.70 36.54
C ALA A 22 10.32 -42.54 35.10
N THR A 23 9.09 -42.04 34.99
CA THR A 23 8.49 -41.79 33.68
C THR A 23 9.05 -40.51 33.05
N ARG A 24 8.99 -40.43 31.72
CA ARG A 24 9.36 -39.20 30.98
C ARG A 24 8.65 -37.96 31.54
N ALA A 25 7.38 -38.07 31.90
CA ALA A 25 6.61 -36.97 32.50
C ALA A 25 7.15 -36.57 33.86
N GLY A 26 7.51 -37.53 34.71
CA GLY A 26 8.12 -37.28 36.02
C GLY A 26 9.48 -36.60 35.93
N LEU A 27 10.34 -37.07 35.03
CA LEU A 27 11.65 -36.45 34.77
C LEU A 27 11.52 -35.04 34.21
N THR A 28 10.59 -34.82 33.27
CA THR A 28 10.31 -33.49 32.70
C THR A 28 9.83 -32.51 33.77
N ALA A 29 8.94 -32.94 34.67
CA ALA A 29 8.43 -32.11 35.75
C ALA A 29 9.52 -31.76 36.78
N ALA A 30 10.40 -32.71 37.11
CA ALA A 30 11.51 -32.48 38.05
C ALA A 30 12.60 -31.56 37.46
N LEU A 31 12.83 -31.62 36.14
CA LEU A 31 13.77 -30.74 35.43
C LEU A 31 13.21 -29.38 35.05
N ALA A 32 11.88 -29.23 35.01
CA ALA A 32 11.22 -27.97 34.71
C ALA A 32 11.53 -26.96 35.81
N ARG A 33 12.60 -26.19 35.62
CA ARG A 33 12.97 -25.07 36.49
C ARG A 33 12.16 -23.83 36.08
N GLY A 34 11.45 -23.25 37.05
CA GLY A 34 10.72 -22.00 36.89
C GLY A 34 9.24 -22.17 36.50
N THR A 35 8.48 -21.10 36.65
CA THR A 35 7.08 -21.05 36.19
C THR A 35 7.08 -21.03 34.66
N PRO A 36 6.27 -21.85 33.97
CA PRO A 36 6.13 -21.77 32.53
C PRO A 36 5.73 -20.35 32.13
N ALA A 37 6.53 -19.74 31.25
CA ALA A 37 6.20 -18.44 30.70
C ALA A 37 4.89 -18.57 29.92
N ARG A 38 3.83 -17.92 30.41
CA ARG A 38 2.63 -17.69 29.61
C ARG A 38 2.94 -16.53 28.68
N VAL A 39 2.95 -16.81 27.38
CA VAL A 39 3.05 -15.80 26.33
C VAL A 39 1.65 -15.57 25.78
N GLU A 40 1.23 -14.30 25.71
CA GLU A 40 -0.02 -13.96 25.04
C GLU A 40 0.08 -14.38 23.56
N PRO A 41 -0.89 -15.13 23.02
CA PRO A 41 -0.90 -15.48 21.62
C PRO A 41 -0.80 -14.23 20.74
N LEU A 42 0.05 -14.28 19.71
CA LEU A 42 0.09 -13.21 18.73
C LEU A 42 -1.28 -13.08 18.05
N PRO A 43 -1.77 -11.86 17.82
CA PRO A 43 -3.06 -11.66 17.19
C PRO A 43 -3.01 -12.19 15.76
N ARG A 44 -4.08 -12.89 15.36
CA ARG A 44 -4.19 -13.48 14.04
C ARG A 44 -4.81 -12.47 13.09
N HIS A 45 -4.06 -12.12 12.05
CA HIS A 45 -4.48 -11.16 11.04
C HIS A 45 -4.34 -11.76 9.64
N ARG A 46 -5.25 -11.40 8.72
CA ARG A 46 -5.12 -11.79 7.32
C ARG A 46 -4.19 -10.78 6.64
N LEU A 47 -3.21 -11.26 5.88
CA LEU A 47 -2.20 -10.39 5.24
C LEU A 47 -2.80 -9.28 4.35
N HIS A 48 -4.01 -9.50 3.84
CA HIS A 48 -4.72 -8.61 2.93
C HIS A 48 -5.82 -7.78 3.61
N GLU A 49 -6.06 -7.94 4.92
CA GLU A 49 -7.16 -7.26 5.62
C GLU A 49 -7.08 -5.74 5.53
N SER A 50 -5.86 -5.19 5.48
CA SER A 50 -5.67 -3.76 5.32
C SER A 50 -6.13 -3.25 3.95
N PHE A 51 -5.98 -4.02 2.88
CA PHE A 51 -6.48 -3.66 1.54
C PHE A 51 -7.99 -3.89 1.41
N GLU A 52 -8.52 -4.95 2.04
CA GLU A 52 -9.96 -5.17 2.14
C GLU A 52 -10.65 -4.01 2.85
N ALA A 53 -10.11 -3.54 3.99
CA ALA A 53 -10.67 -2.41 4.70
C ALA A 53 -10.77 -1.13 3.83
N LEU A 54 -9.80 -0.88 2.94
CA LEU A 54 -9.88 0.23 1.99
C LEU A 54 -10.99 0.04 0.96
N ARG A 55 -11.12 -1.17 0.41
CA ARG A 55 -12.19 -1.50 -0.56
C ARG A 55 -13.56 -1.41 0.10
N ASP A 56 -13.71 -1.91 1.32
CA ASP A 56 -14.94 -1.80 2.10
C ASP A 56 -15.29 -0.32 2.37
N ALA A 57 -14.29 0.53 2.62
CA ALA A 57 -14.50 1.97 2.78
C ALA A 57 -14.98 2.64 1.47
N ALA A 58 -14.39 2.26 0.34
CA ALA A 58 -14.83 2.73 -0.98
C ALA A 58 -16.26 2.25 -1.33
N ASP A 59 -16.61 1.01 -0.98
CA ASP A 59 -17.97 0.48 -1.13
C ASP A 59 -18.98 1.28 -0.30
N ARG A 60 -18.67 1.55 0.97
CA ARG A 60 -19.50 2.41 1.83
C ARG A 60 -19.65 3.81 1.26
N HIS A 61 -18.57 4.40 0.73
CA HIS A 61 -18.61 5.71 0.08
C HIS A 61 -19.56 5.70 -1.12
N LYS A 62 -19.44 4.70 -2.01
CA LYS A 62 -20.33 4.55 -3.17
C LYS A 62 -21.78 4.41 -2.76
N LEU A 63 -22.08 3.59 -1.76
CA LEU A 63 -23.44 3.42 -1.26
C LEU A 63 -24.03 4.74 -0.73
N ALA A 64 -23.22 5.57 -0.07
CA ALA A 64 -23.67 6.83 0.50
C ALA A 64 -23.74 7.99 -0.52
N HIS A 65 -22.88 8.01 -1.55
CA HIS A 65 -22.70 9.17 -2.44
C HIS A 65 -23.14 8.90 -3.89
N GLY A 66 -23.42 7.64 -4.25
CA GLY A 66 -23.86 7.22 -5.59
C GLY A 66 -22.73 6.97 -6.60
N SER A 67 -21.48 7.33 -6.26
CA SER A 67 -20.31 7.14 -7.11
C SER A 67 -19.10 6.65 -6.32
N TRP A 68 -18.17 5.96 -6.98
CA TRP A 68 -16.89 5.61 -6.38
C TRP A 68 -16.03 6.85 -6.09
N PRO A 69 -15.09 6.78 -5.14
CA PRO A 69 -13.98 7.73 -5.11
C PRO A 69 -13.16 7.60 -6.41
N THR A 70 -12.86 8.70 -7.08
CA THR A 70 -12.24 8.69 -8.41
C THR A 70 -10.89 9.41 -8.47
N VAL A 71 -10.02 8.97 -9.38
CA VAL A 71 -8.81 9.69 -9.81
C VAL A 71 -8.73 9.76 -11.34
N PHE A 72 -8.19 10.85 -11.88
CA PHE A 72 -8.07 11.04 -13.33
C PHE A 72 -6.69 10.62 -13.85
N LEU A 73 -6.64 9.79 -14.89
CA LEU A 73 -5.37 9.43 -15.53
C LEU A 73 -5.03 10.46 -16.62
N ALA A 74 -4.09 11.36 -16.32
CA ALA A 74 -3.57 12.34 -17.26
C ALA A 74 -2.51 11.69 -18.15
N ASN A 75 -2.95 10.99 -19.20
CA ASN A 75 -2.09 10.27 -20.12
C ASN A 75 -1.44 11.20 -21.14
N ILE A 76 -0.10 11.25 -21.20
CA ILE A 76 0.64 12.05 -22.18
C ILE A 76 0.79 11.26 -23.48
N GLY A 77 0.49 11.91 -24.61
CA GLY A 77 0.78 11.36 -25.93
C GLY A 77 -0.01 10.07 -26.26
N PRO A 78 0.41 9.31 -27.28
CA PRO A 78 -0.35 8.16 -27.79
C PRO A 78 -0.33 6.96 -26.84
N VAL A 79 -1.37 6.12 -26.94
CA VAL A 79 -1.58 4.89 -26.14
C VAL A 79 -0.32 4.04 -26.00
N ALA A 80 0.41 3.81 -27.09
CA ALA A 80 1.63 3.00 -27.09
C ALA A 80 2.72 3.52 -26.13
N GLN A 81 2.74 4.83 -25.83
CA GLN A 81 3.78 5.46 -25.00
C GLN A 81 3.38 5.60 -23.53
N HIS A 82 2.09 5.67 -23.19
CA HIS A 82 1.64 5.81 -21.80
C HIS A 82 1.03 4.55 -21.19
N THR A 83 0.59 3.57 -21.97
CA THR A 83 -0.22 2.42 -21.48
C THR A 83 0.42 1.69 -20.30
N ALA A 84 1.75 1.49 -20.32
CA ALA A 84 2.44 0.82 -19.23
C ALA A 84 2.28 1.57 -17.89
N ARG A 85 2.46 2.89 -17.88
CA ARG A 85 2.31 3.72 -16.67
C ARG A 85 0.85 3.92 -16.29
N ALA A 86 -0.04 4.11 -17.27
CA ALA A 86 -1.47 4.23 -17.04
C ALA A 86 -2.04 2.95 -16.40
N THR A 87 -1.62 1.77 -16.87
CA THR A 87 -2.04 0.48 -16.32
C THR A 87 -1.47 0.26 -14.91
N TYR A 88 -0.21 0.63 -14.69
CA TYR A 88 0.39 0.59 -13.35
C TYR A 88 -0.37 1.47 -12.36
N ALA A 89 -0.63 2.74 -12.71
CA ALA A 89 -1.39 3.67 -11.88
C ALA A 89 -2.80 3.14 -11.62
N LYS A 90 -3.50 2.70 -12.68
CA LYS A 90 -4.82 2.08 -12.58
C LYS A 90 -4.85 0.96 -11.54
N ASN A 91 -3.95 -0.01 -11.68
CA ASN A 91 -3.90 -1.17 -10.79
C ASN A 91 -3.54 -0.77 -9.34
N LEU A 92 -2.67 0.23 -9.17
CA LEU A 92 -2.32 0.76 -7.85
C LEU A 92 -3.55 1.33 -7.15
N PHE A 93 -4.26 2.27 -7.78
CA PHE A 93 -5.40 2.96 -7.18
C PHE A 93 -6.62 2.05 -7.01
N GLU A 94 -6.91 1.19 -7.98
CA GLU A 94 -8.05 0.27 -7.92
C GLU A 94 -7.85 -0.84 -6.87
N ALA A 95 -6.61 -1.16 -6.47
CA ALA A 95 -6.35 -2.04 -5.34
C ALA A 95 -6.94 -1.51 -4.01
N GLY A 96 -7.10 -0.19 -3.88
CA GLY A 96 -7.74 0.48 -2.74
C GLY A 96 -9.22 0.79 -2.95
N GLY A 97 -9.84 0.32 -4.04
CA GLY A 97 -11.24 0.64 -4.37
C GLY A 97 -11.45 2.04 -4.97
N ILE A 98 -10.37 2.71 -5.40
CA ILE A 98 -10.45 4.01 -6.05
C ILE A 98 -10.59 3.81 -7.56
N GLN A 99 -11.69 4.26 -8.15
CA GLN A 99 -11.94 4.14 -9.58
C GLN A 99 -11.04 5.08 -10.37
N THR A 100 -10.40 4.56 -11.42
CA THR A 100 -9.62 5.41 -12.34
C THR A 100 -10.43 5.84 -13.56
N LEU A 101 -10.37 7.13 -13.89
CA LEU A 101 -10.97 7.71 -15.09
C LEU A 101 -9.91 7.75 -16.20
N GLY A 102 -9.88 6.68 -17.01
CA GLY A 102 -8.94 6.52 -18.12
C GLY A 102 -9.37 7.23 -19.42
N ASN A 103 -8.42 7.33 -20.36
CA ASN A 103 -8.59 7.91 -21.70
C ASN A 103 -7.47 7.43 -22.64
N ASN A 104 -7.54 7.82 -23.91
CA ASN A 104 -6.59 7.42 -24.96
C ASN A 104 -5.37 8.34 -25.10
N GLY A 105 -5.14 9.24 -24.14
CA GLY A 105 -4.04 10.20 -24.15
C GLY A 105 -4.42 11.59 -24.65
N PHE A 106 -3.58 12.55 -24.27
CA PHE A 106 -3.71 13.97 -24.64
C PHE A 106 -2.46 14.44 -25.37
N PRO A 107 -2.62 15.19 -26.48
CA PRO A 107 -1.48 15.72 -27.24
C PRO A 107 -0.82 16.93 -26.55
N ASP A 108 -1.54 17.64 -25.68
CA ASP A 108 -1.09 18.92 -25.12
C ASP A 108 -1.68 19.20 -23.73
N ALA A 109 -1.13 20.24 -23.09
CA ALA A 109 -1.47 20.65 -21.74
C ALA A 109 -2.88 21.28 -21.63
N GLU A 110 -3.41 21.85 -22.71
CA GLU A 110 -4.74 22.49 -22.72
C GLU A 110 -5.85 21.43 -22.71
N SER A 111 -5.74 20.44 -23.60
CA SER A 111 -6.70 19.35 -23.74
C SER A 111 -6.79 18.48 -22.48
N VAL A 112 -5.65 18.18 -21.84
CA VAL A 112 -5.65 17.43 -20.56
C VAL A 112 -6.30 18.23 -19.43
N ALA A 113 -6.07 19.54 -19.36
CA ALA A 113 -6.66 20.42 -18.35
C ALA A 113 -8.18 20.55 -18.53
N ALA A 114 -8.66 20.65 -19.77
CA ALA A 114 -10.09 20.66 -20.08
C ALA A 114 -10.76 19.34 -19.69
N ALA A 115 -10.15 18.20 -20.03
CA ALA A 115 -10.65 16.89 -19.66
C ALA A 115 -10.65 16.66 -18.14
N PHE A 116 -9.63 17.13 -17.44
CA PHE A 116 -9.59 17.07 -15.97
C PHE A 116 -10.77 17.84 -15.36
N ARG A 117 -11.03 19.08 -15.79
CA ARG A 117 -12.19 19.86 -15.32
C ARG A 117 -13.51 19.14 -15.58
N ALA A 118 -13.67 18.54 -16.75
CA ALA A 118 -14.87 17.79 -17.11
C ALA A 118 -15.06 16.50 -16.30
N SER A 119 -13.97 15.92 -15.79
CA SER A 119 -14.01 14.67 -15.02
C SER A 119 -14.65 14.80 -13.64
N GLY A 120 -14.67 16.01 -13.07
CA GLY A 120 -15.22 16.29 -11.73
C GLY A 120 -14.45 15.67 -10.56
N THR A 121 -13.28 15.07 -10.79
CA THR A 121 -12.39 14.60 -9.70
C THR A 121 -11.47 15.72 -9.21
N ARG A 122 -10.83 15.48 -8.06
CA ARG A 122 -9.92 16.39 -7.37
C ARG A 122 -8.46 15.97 -7.49
N ILE A 123 -8.21 14.72 -7.92
CA ILE A 123 -6.88 14.11 -7.93
C ILE A 123 -6.58 13.57 -9.34
N ALA A 124 -5.37 13.79 -9.81
CA ALA A 124 -4.91 13.28 -11.09
C ALA A 124 -3.57 12.54 -10.98
N VAL A 125 -3.30 11.69 -11.96
CA VAL A 125 -2.06 10.91 -12.09
C VAL A 125 -1.50 11.12 -13.49
N LEU A 126 -0.36 11.80 -13.58
CA LEU A 126 0.36 11.99 -14.83
C LEU A 126 1.03 10.67 -15.24
N CYS A 127 0.75 10.23 -16.46
CA CYS A 127 1.17 8.93 -16.99
C CYS A 127 1.78 9.09 -18.39
N GLY A 128 3.04 8.69 -18.55
CA GLY A 128 3.78 8.78 -19.81
C GLY A 128 5.06 7.95 -19.77
N SER A 129 5.75 7.84 -20.90
CA SER A 129 7.12 7.30 -20.93
C SER A 129 8.10 8.31 -20.33
N ASP A 130 9.30 7.85 -19.97
CA ASP A 130 10.32 8.73 -19.40
C ASP A 130 10.71 9.86 -20.38
N ALA A 131 10.75 9.57 -21.68
CA ALA A 131 10.96 10.56 -22.74
C ALA A 131 9.81 11.60 -22.81
N LEU A 132 8.56 11.16 -22.65
CA LEU A 132 7.42 12.08 -22.60
C LEU A 132 7.45 12.95 -21.34
N TYR A 133 7.91 12.42 -20.20
CA TYR A 133 8.08 13.23 -19.00
C TYR A 133 9.18 14.28 -19.18
N GLU A 134 10.24 13.97 -19.90
CA GLU A 134 11.30 14.92 -20.26
C GLU A 134 10.74 16.09 -21.07
N ALA A 135 9.99 15.78 -22.13
CA ALA A 135 9.46 16.80 -23.02
C ALA A 135 8.25 17.57 -22.45
N HIS A 136 7.37 16.90 -21.68
CA HIS A 136 6.01 17.40 -21.45
C HIS A 136 5.54 17.39 -20.00
N ALA A 137 6.26 16.80 -19.04
CA ALA A 137 5.72 16.68 -17.68
C ALA A 137 5.45 18.03 -17.01
N ALA A 138 6.38 18.98 -17.13
CA ALA A 138 6.26 20.30 -16.51
C ALA A 138 5.05 21.10 -17.04
N PRO A 139 4.87 21.31 -18.36
CA PRO A 139 3.70 22.04 -18.86
C PRO A 139 2.37 21.33 -18.55
N PHE A 140 2.34 19.99 -18.58
CA PHE A 140 1.14 19.24 -18.19
C PHE A 140 0.80 19.42 -16.71
N ALA A 141 1.80 19.32 -15.83
CA ALA A 141 1.61 19.48 -14.38
C ALA A 141 1.09 20.88 -14.04
N GLN A 142 1.70 21.91 -14.62
CA GLN A 142 1.28 23.30 -14.43
C GLN A 142 -0.14 23.54 -14.92
N ALA A 143 -0.53 22.98 -16.08
CA ALA A 143 -1.88 23.11 -16.60
C ALA A 143 -2.92 22.38 -15.75
N LEU A 144 -2.59 21.20 -15.20
CA LEU A 144 -3.45 20.47 -14.27
C LEU A 144 -3.61 21.24 -12.95
N LYS A 145 -2.54 21.83 -12.42
CA LYS A 145 -2.60 22.71 -11.24
C LYS A 145 -3.44 23.95 -11.49
N ALA A 146 -3.27 24.61 -12.64
CA ALA A 146 -4.12 25.73 -13.04
C ALA A 146 -5.59 25.31 -13.24
N ALA A 147 -5.84 24.05 -13.61
CA ALA A 147 -7.18 23.47 -13.72
C ALA A 147 -7.81 23.11 -12.37
N GLY A 148 -7.08 23.24 -11.26
CA GLY A 148 -7.59 23.02 -9.91
C GLY A 148 -7.36 21.61 -9.37
N VAL A 149 -6.38 20.85 -9.88
CA VAL A 149 -6.02 19.57 -9.25
C VAL A 149 -5.50 19.83 -7.83
N GLU A 150 -6.12 19.18 -6.84
CA GLU A 150 -5.75 19.32 -5.44
C GLU A 150 -4.47 18.54 -5.15
N HIS A 151 -4.37 17.31 -5.67
CA HIS A 151 -3.19 16.45 -5.53
C HIS A 151 -2.85 15.78 -6.86
N LEU A 152 -1.61 15.93 -7.31
CA LEU A 152 -1.10 15.46 -8.58
C LEU A 152 0.02 14.45 -8.36
N PHE A 153 -0.25 13.21 -8.76
CA PHE A 153 0.73 12.15 -8.80
C PHE A 153 1.47 12.11 -10.14
N LEU A 154 2.69 11.61 -10.14
CA LEU A 154 3.36 11.11 -11.35
C LEU A 154 3.64 9.61 -11.21
N ALA A 155 3.28 8.83 -12.23
CA ALA A 155 3.55 7.40 -12.28
C ALA A 155 4.95 7.12 -12.84
N GLY A 156 5.93 6.99 -11.96
CA GLY A 156 7.35 6.81 -12.31
C GLY A 156 8.30 7.27 -11.21
N ASN A 157 9.56 6.85 -11.30
CA ASN A 157 10.62 7.37 -10.44
C ASN A 157 11.20 8.63 -11.10
N PRO A 158 11.18 9.79 -10.42
CA PRO A 158 11.69 11.02 -11.01
C PRO A 158 13.22 11.10 -11.12
N GLY A 159 13.97 10.24 -10.43
CA GLY A 159 15.43 10.32 -10.36
C GLY A 159 15.90 11.72 -9.97
N ASP A 160 16.88 12.24 -10.71
CA ASP A 160 17.46 13.58 -10.47
C ASP A 160 16.47 14.73 -10.75
N ARG A 161 15.40 14.48 -11.50
CA ARG A 161 14.40 15.48 -11.88
C ARG A 161 13.34 15.73 -10.81
N ARG A 162 13.47 15.10 -9.63
CA ARG A 162 12.50 15.24 -8.54
C ARG A 162 12.24 16.69 -8.16
N ALA A 163 13.30 17.49 -8.02
CA ALA A 163 13.17 18.90 -7.65
C ALA A 163 12.38 19.67 -8.71
N ASP A 164 12.74 19.53 -9.98
CA ASP A 164 12.09 20.24 -11.09
C ASP A 164 10.63 19.85 -11.27
N LEU A 165 10.33 18.55 -11.19
CA LEU A 165 8.97 18.04 -11.32
C LEU A 165 8.10 18.46 -10.12
N THR A 166 8.67 18.51 -8.92
CA THR A 166 7.97 19.02 -7.73
C THR A 166 7.68 20.51 -7.88
N ALA A 167 8.66 21.30 -8.34
CA ALA A 167 8.49 22.72 -8.61
C ALA A 167 7.45 23.00 -9.72
N ALA A 168 7.30 22.09 -10.68
CA ALA A 168 6.25 22.16 -11.69
C ALA A 168 4.85 21.77 -11.18
N GLY A 169 4.74 21.29 -9.94
CA GLY A 169 3.48 20.97 -9.28
C GLY A 169 3.16 19.48 -9.17
N ILE A 170 4.10 18.57 -9.37
CA ILE A 170 3.91 17.16 -8.98
C ILE A 170 4.05 17.06 -7.45
N ASP A 171 3.01 16.61 -6.76
CA ASP A 171 3.04 16.51 -5.29
C ASP A 171 3.66 15.20 -4.82
N GLU A 172 3.46 14.11 -5.56
CA GLU A 172 3.86 12.78 -5.12
C GLU A 172 4.17 11.85 -6.31
N PHE A 173 5.05 10.86 -6.10
CA PHE A 173 5.53 9.97 -7.14
C PHE A 173 5.21 8.53 -6.75
N VAL A 174 4.48 7.82 -7.61
CA VAL A 174 4.17 6.41 -7.42
C VAL A 174 5.01 5.55 -8.35
N SER A 175 5.79 4.65 -7.77
CA SER A 175 6.69 3.75 -8.49
C SER A 175 6.83 2.43 -7.76
N VAL A 176 7.45 1.44 -8.41
CA VAL A 176 7.83 0.18 -7.76
C VAL A 176 8.62 0.49 -6.49
N GLY A 177 8.23 -0.15 -5.39
CA GLY A 177 8.84 0.05 -4.06
C GLY A 177 8.20 1.15 -3.21
N CYS A 178 7.20 1.90 -3.71
CA CYS A 178 6.45 2.82 -2.85
C CYS A 178 5.57 2.07 -1.84
N ASP A 179 5.29 2.70 -0.70
CA ASP A 179 4.30 2.20 0.26
C ASP A 179 2.89 2.43 -0.29
N VAL A 180 2.40 1.45 -1.04
CA VAL A 180 1.08 1.49 -1.68
C VAL A 180 -0.03 1.67 -0.64
N LEU A 181 0.07 1.04 0.53
CA LEU A 181 -0.99 1.14 1.55
C LEU A 181 -1.09 2.57 2.08
N SER A 182 0.04 3.22 2.35
CA SER A 182 0.08 4.62 2.78
C SER A 182 -0.44 5.57 1.69
N VAL A 183 -0.05 5.37 0.42
CA VAL A 183 -0.56 6.16 -0.72
C VAL A 183 -2.08 6.05 -0.83
N LEU A 184 -2.62 4.84 -0.75
CA LEU A 184 -4.06 4.61 -0.90
C LEU A 184 -4.86 5.18 0.27
N ARG A 185 -4.39 5.00 1.51
CA ARG A 185 -5.00 5.60 2.71
C ARG A 185 -5.06 7.12 2.60
N ALA A 186 -3.94 7.75 2.24
CA ALA A 186 -3.86 9.19 2.09
C ALA A 186 -4.74 9.69 0.93
N THR A 187 -4.82 8.94 -0.18
CA THR A 187 -5.68 9.29 -1.32
C THR A 187 -7.16 9.21 -0.95
N LEU A 188 -7.61 8.13 -0.31
CA LEU A 188 -8.99 7.99 0.17
C LEU A 188 -9.36 9.08 1.18
N ALA A 189 -8.46 9.41 2.11
CA ALA A 189 -8.67 10.50 3.06
C ALA A 189 -8.82 11.85 2.36
N ARG A 190 -7.95 12.17 1.37
CA ARG A 190 -8.10 13.38 0.53
C ARG A 190 -9.42 13.39 -0.22
N LEU A 191 -9.87 12.23 -0.72
CA LEU A 191 -11.15 12.04 -1.40
C LEU A 191 -12.36 12.11 -0.45
N GLY A 192 -12.14 12.24 0.87
CA GLY A 192 -13.21 12.35 1.88
C GLY A 192 -13.83 11.00 2.26
N VAL A 193 -13.12 9.89 2.01
CA VAL A 193 -13.58 8.55 2.37
C VAL A 193 -13.13 8.21 3.80
N PRO A 194 -14.06 7.95 4.73
CA PRO A 194 -13.72 7.56 6.10
C PRO A 194 -13.22 6.11 6.14
N LEU A 195 -12.04 5.92 6.71
CA LEU A 195 -11.37 4.61 6.87
C LEU A 195 -11.72 3.94 8.20
#